data_AF-A0AAW2VWV3-F1
#
_entry.id   AF-A0AAW2VWV3-F1
#
_cell.length_a   1.000
_cell.length_b   1.000
_cell.length_c   1.000
_cell.angle_alpha   90.00
_cell.angle_beta   90.00
_cell.angle_gamma   90.00
#
_symmetry.space_group_name_H-M   'P 1'
#
loop_
_entity.id
_entity.type
_entity.pdbx_description
1 polymer ?
#
loop_
_entity_poly.entity_id
_entity_poly.type
_entity_poly.pdbx_seq_one_letter_code
_entity_poly.pdbx_strand_id
1 'polypeptide(L)' 'MIGDFWWHNKGERRTNWVGWKRLCMPREEGGMGFREMKMFYYAMLAKQGWRLLTRPDSVLSRVLKSKYHLNTSFAEA' A
#
# COMPACT_ATOMS: atom_id res chain seq x y z
N MET A 1 -13.03 0.90 -6.15
CA MET A 1 -11.83 0.82 -7.02
C MET A 1 -11.33 -0.60 -7.22
N ILE A 2 -10.86 -1.32 -6.18
CA ILE A 2 -10.34 -2.69 -6.37
C ILE A 2 -11.45 -3.76 -6.44
N GLY A 3 -12.51 -3.60 -5.66
CA GLY A 3 -13.70 -4.45 -5.77
C GLY A 3 -14.37 -4.29 -7.13
N ASP A 4 -14.42 -3.07 -7.66
CA ASP A 4 -14.95 -2.81 -9.01
C ASP A 4 -14.04 -3.45 -10.07
N PHE A 5 -12.72 -3.31 -9.97
CA PHE A 5 -11.79 -3.97 -10.89
C PHE A 5 -11.98 -5.50 -10.97
N TRP A 6 -12.27 -6.14 -9.84
CA TRP A 6 -12.44 -7.60 -9.79
C TRP A 6 -13.86 -8.07 -10.16
N TRP A 7 -14.89 -7.33 -9.78
CA TRP A 7 -16.28 -7.77 -9.92
C TRP A 7 -17.01 -7.14 -11.11
N HIS A 8 -16.46 -6.09 -11.70
CA HIS A 8 -17.14 -5.29 -12.73
C HIS A 8 -16.32 -5.27 -14.02
N ASN A 9 -16.98 -5.57 -15.13
CA ASN A 9 -16.45 -5.28 -16.46
C ASN A 9 -16.87 -3.88 -16.89
N LYS A 10 -16.17 -3.30 -17.88
CA LYS A 10 -16.48 -1.95 -18.40
C LYS A 10 -17.95 -1.88 -18.81
N GLY A 11 -18.72 -1.04 -18.11
CA GLY A 11 -20.13 -0.79 -18.39
C GLY A 11 -21.13 -1.66 -17.63
N GLU A 12 -20.70 -2.71 -16.93
CA GLU A 12 -21.59 -3.57 -16.14
C GLU A 12 -21.38 -3.37 -14.65
N ARG A 13 -22.43 -2.95 -13.96
CA ARG A 13 -22.44 -2.88 -12.50
C ARG A 13 -23.00 -4.17 -11.93
N ARG A 14 -22.18 -4.92 -11.19
CA ARG A 14 -22.58 -6.19 -10.57
C ARG A 14 -22.60 -6.04 -9.06
N THR A 15 -23.56 -6.71 -8.41
CA THR A 15 -23.61 -6.72 -6.95
C THR A 15 -22.42 -7.49 -6.38
N ASN A 16 -21.67 -6.85 -5.49
CA ASN A 16 -20.58 -7.50 -4.75
C ASN A 16 -21.19 -8.38 -3.64
N TRP A 17 -21.36 -9.67 -3.91
CA TRP A 17 -21.94 -10.63 -2.96
C TRP A 17 -21.07 -10.90 -1.73
N VAL A 18 -19.76 -10.67 -1.84
CA VAL A 18 -18.80 -10.93 -0.78
C VAL A 18 -18.02 -9.65 -0.47
N GLY A 19 -18.05 -9.24 0.80
CA GLY A 19 -17.30 -8.08 1.27
C GLY A 19 -15.78 -8.26 1.17
N TRP A 20 -15.06 -7.18 0.88
CA TRP A 20 -13.62 -7.19 0.66
C TRP A 20 -12.80 -7.81 1.81
N LYS A 21 -13.23 -7.59 3.07
CA LYS A 21 -12.59 -8.20 4.24
C LYS A 21 -12.59 -9.73 4.18
N ARG A 22 -13.70 -10.33 3.74
CA ARG A 22 -13.83 -11.79 3.61
C ARG A 22 -12.97 -12.35 2.49
N LEU A 23 -12.80 -11.60 1.40
CA LEU A 23 -11.87 -11.97 0.32
C LEU A 23 -10.41 -11.96 0.78
N CYS A 24 -10.07 -11.09 1.73
CA CYS A 24 -8.71 -11.00 2.27
C CYS A 24 -8.36 -12.10 3.30
N MET A 25 -9.36 -12.83 3.81
CA MET A 25 -9.09 -13.94 4.73
C MET A 25 -8.33 -15.08 4.04
N PRO A 26 -7.53 -15.87 4.78
CA PRO A 26 -6.87 -17.05 4.26
C PRO A 26 -7.85 -18.01 3.56
N ARG A 27 -7.34 -18.79 2.60
CA ARG A 27 -8.14 -19.82 1.92
C ARG A 27 -8.66 -20.87 2.89
N GLU A 28 -7.88 -21.21 3.90
CA GLU A 28 -8.23 -22.15 4.98
C GLU A 28 -9.42 -21.66 5.81
N GLU A 29 -9.61 -20.34 5.91
CA GLU A 29 -10.71 -19.70 6.66
C GLU A 29 -11.90 -19.31 5.73
N GLY A 30 -11.92 -19.82 4.50
CA GLY A 30 -12.99 -19.56 3.54
C GLY A 30 -12.92 -18.19 2.85
N GLY A 31 -11.75 -17.54 2.86
CA GLY A 31 -11.44 -16.38 2.03
C GLY A 31 -10.72 -16.73 0.73
N MET A 32 -10.24 -15.71 0.00
CA MET A 32 -9.47 -15.89 -1.24
C MET A 32 -7.96 -15.65 -1.06
N GLY A 33 -7.51 -15.31 0.14
CA GLY A 33 -6.11 -15.00 0.45
C GLY A 33 -5.64 -13.67 -0.17
N PHE A 34 -6.56 -12.75 -0.47
CA PHE A 34 -6.17 -11.45 -1.00
C PHE A 34 -5.45 -10.63 0.06
N ARG A 35 -4.45 -9.83 -0.35
CA ARG A 35 -3.79 -8.93 0.58
C ARG A 35 -4.72 -7.76 0.92
N GLU A 36 -4.86 -7.49 2.20
CA GLU A 36 -5.53 -6.28 2.64
C GLU A 36 -4.74 -5.05 2.18
N MET A 37 -5.34 -4.24 1.33
CA MET A 37 -4.65 -3.11 0.69
C MET A 37 -4.14 -2.08 1.70
N LYS A 38 -4.85 -1.90 2.82
CA LYS A 38 -4.42 -1.01 3.90
C LYS A 38 -3.11 -1.48 4.53
N MET A 39 -3.02 -2.77 4.86
CA MET A 39 -1.79 -3.37 5.39
C MET A 39 -0.66 -3.34 4.35
N PHE A 40 -0.97 -3.60 3.09
CA PHE A 40 0.01 -3.52 2.01
C PHE A 40 0.55 -2.10 1.81
N TYR A 41 -0.31 -1.08 1.91
CA TYR A 41 0.09 0.32 1.88
C TYR A 41 1.05 0.65 3.02
N TYR A 42 0.73 0.27 4.26
CA TYR A 42 1.63 0.49 5.39
C TYR A 42 2.97 -0.24 5.22
N ALA A 43 2.94 -1.49 4.75
CA ALA A 43 4.17 -2.25 4.49
C ALA A 43 5.04 -1.58 3.41
N MET A 44 4.42 -1.06 2.34
CA MET A 44 5.15 -0.29 1.33
C MET A 44 5.70 1.00 1.91
N LEU A 45 4.91 1.74 2.69
CA LEU A 45 5.34 2.98 3.32
C LEU A 45 6.54 2.75 4.24
N ALA A 46 6.45 1.74 5.11
CA ALA A 46 7.54 1.33 5.99
C ALA A 46 8.80 0.93 5.19
N LYS A 47 8.63 0.19 4.08
CA LYS A 47 9.74 -0.15 3.19
C LYS A 47 10.39 1.08 2.56
N GLN A 48 9.62 2.09 2.18
CA GLN A 48 10.17 3.34 1.66
C GLN A 48 10.87 4.14 2.76
N GLY A 49 10.26 4.26 3.95
CA GLY A 49 10.89 4.90 5.11
C GLY A 49 12.23 4.23 5.48
N TRP A 50 12.26 2.90 5.48
CA TRP A 50 13.50 2.14 5.70
C TRP A 50 14.59 2.45 4.66
N ARG A 51 14.22 2.62 3.39
CA ARG A 51 15.16 3.00 2.34
C ARG A 51 15.68 4.43 2.51
N LEU A 52 14.86 5.35 3.00
CA LEU A 52 15.29 6.72 3.30
C LEU A 52 16.33 6.72 4.43
N LEU A 53 16.17 5.87 5.43
CA LEU A 53 17.11 5.71 6.54
C LEU A 53 18.41 5.01 6.12
N THR A 54 18.31 3.92 5.35
CA THR A 54 19.47 3.07 5.02
C THR A 54 20.25 3.53 3.79
N ARG A 55 19.66 4.37 2.93
CA ARG A 55 20.28 4.86 1.68
C ARG A 55 20.06 6.37 1.53
N PRO A 56 20.69 7.19 2.39
CA PRO A 56 20.48 8.65 2.39
C PRO A 56 20.98 9.33 1.10
N ASP A 57 21.97 8.74 0.42
CA ASP A 57 22.57 9.33 -0.79
C ASP A 57 21.82 9.00 -2.08
N SER A 58 20.76 8.17 -2.00
CA SER A 58 19.94 7.87 -3.17
C SER A 58 19.29 9.15 -3.71
N VAL A 59 19.11 9.24 -5.04
CA VAL A 59 18.45 10.40 -5.68
C VAL A 59 17.09 10.68 -5.06
N LEU A 60 16.31 9.63 -4.79
CA LEU A 60 15.00 9.75 -4.15
C LEU A 60 15.11 10.35 -2.74
N SER A 61 16.04 9.84 -1.92
CA SER A 61 16.29 10.34 -0.56
C SER A 61 16.70 11.81 -0.57
N ARG A 62 17.59 12.20 -1.49
CA ARG A 62 18.05 13.60 -1.62
C ARG A 62 16.93 14.54 -2.04
N VAL A 63 16.10 14.14 -3.01
CA VAL A 63 14.95 14.93 -3.48
C VAL A 63 13.89 15.06 -2.38
N LEU A 64 13.62 13.98 -1.64
CA LEU A 64 12.65 14.02 -0.54
C LEU A 64 13.19 14.84 0.64
N LYS A 65 14.48 14.74 0.96
CA LYS A 65 15.14 15.57 1.96
C LYS A 65 15.04 17.05 1.61
N SER A 66 15.39 17.43 0.37
CA SER A 66 15.30 18.83 -0.06
C SER A 66 13.88 19.39 -0.03
N LYS A 67 12.87 18.54 -0.21
CA LYS A 67 11.46 18.96 -0.24
C LYS A 67 10.81 18.98 1.15
N TYR A 68 11.12 18.02 2.02
CA TYR A 68 10.32 17.77 3.23
C TYR A 68 11.09 17.93 4.54
N HIS A 69 12.42 17.77 4.55
CA HIS A 69 13.23 17.79 5.78
C HIS A 69 14.65 18.27 5.50
N LEU A 70 14.78 19.54 5.10
CA LEU A 70 16.05 20.10 4.61
C LEU A 70 17.17 20.04 5.67
N ASN A 71 16.81 20.35 6.93
CA ASN A 71 17.74 20.55 8.03
C ASN A 71 17.75 19.41 9.06
N THR A 72 16.86 18.42 8.92
CA THR A 72 16.72 17.30 9.86
C THR A 72 16.96 15.98 9.14
N SER A 73 17.29 14.92 9.89
CA SER A 73 17.28 13.58 9.32
C SER A 73 15.83 13.09 9.15
N PHE A 74 15.62 12.10 8.27
CA PHE A 74 14.28 11.53 8.05
C PHE A 74 13.65 10.97 9.34
N ALA A 75 14.45 10.53 10.31
CA ALA A 75 13.95 10.00 11.59
C ALA A 75 13.49 11.10 12.57
N GLU A 76 13.98 12.32 12.39
CA GLU A 76 13.74 13.47 13.27
C GLU A 76 12.69 14.44 12.69
N ALA A 77 12.27 14.22 11.46
CA ALA A 77 11.27 15.01 10.72
C ALA A 77 9.85 14.51 10.98
#